data_AF-A0A368XS50-F1
#
_entry.id   AF-A0A368XS50-F1
#
_cell.length_a   1.000
_cell.length_b   1.000
_cell.length_c   1.000
_cell.angle_alpha   90.00
_cell.angle_beta   90.00
_cell.angle_gamma   90.00
#
_symmetry.space_group_name_H-M   'P 1'
#
loop_
_entity.id
_entity.type
_entity.pdbx_description
1 polymer ?
#
loop_
_entity_poly.entity_id
_entity_poly.type
_entity_poly.pdbx_seq_one_letter_code
_entity_poly.pdbx_strand_id
1 'polypeptide(L)'
;MRKLVFLLFFVIGIGLGWLSARQDPIGLQVGMMLVGALFGGAIGGGLSQIGARNPRLRRLPTEEELNPIPGMGLSGRDMAANYCRDKGHLPFVKPPRAEHGTRMLDADKRV
;
A
#
# COMPACT_ATOMS: atom_id res chain seq x y z
N MET A 1 -14.81 -0.94 17.57
CA MET A 1 -15.08 0.47 17.16
C MET A 1 -15.20 0.67 15.66
N ARG A 2 -14.35 0.07 14.80
CA ARG A 2 -14.35 0.33 13.34
C ARG A 2 -15.62 -0.09 12.59
N LYS A 3 -16.17 -1.26 12.95
CA LYS A 3 -17.46 -1.74 12.43
C LYS A 3 -18.62 -0.78 12.74
N LEU A 4 -18.53 -0.07 13.87
CA LEU A 4 -19.54 0.90 14.32
C LEU A 4 -19.52 2.16 13.46
N VAL A 5 -18.33 2.64 13.08
CA VAL A 5 -18.17 3.77 12.14
C VAL A 5 -18.77 3.43 10.78
N PHE A 6 -18.45 2.24 10.24
CA PHE A 6 -19.05 1.78 8.99
C PHE A 6 -20.59 1.72 9.08
N LEU A 7 -21.12 1.12 10.14
CA LEU A 7 -22.56 0.92 10.32
C LEU A 7 -23.29 2.26 10.50
N LEU A 8 -22.67 3.24 11.18
CA LEU A 8 -23.19 4.60 11.31
C LEU A 8 -23.37 5.27 9.94
N PHE A 9 -22.30 5.34 9.14
CA PHE A 9 -22.37 5.98 7.81
C PHE A 9 -23.29 5.24 6.84
N PHE A 10 -23.37 3.92 6.95
CA PHE A 10 -24.27 3.09 6.16
C PHE A 10 -25.75 3.38 6.48
N VAL A 11 -26.11 3.41 7.77
CA VAL A 11 -27.48 3.70 8.21
C VAL A 11 -27.89 5.14 7.88
N ILE A 12 -26.97 6.11 8.05
CA ILE A 12 -27.22 7.51 7.67
C ILE A 12 -27.45 7.62 6.16
N GLY A 13 -26.65 6.93 5.34
CA GLY A 13 -26.82 6.90 3.89
C GLY A 13 -28.17 6.35 3.45
N ILE A 14 -28.61 5.23 4.04
CA ILE A 14 -29.94 4.65 3.77
C ILE A 14 -31.05 5.60 4.23
N GLY A 15 -30.91 6.19 5.41
CA GLY A 15 -31.90 7.12 5.97
C GLY A 15 -32.09 8.35 5.10
N LEU A 16 -31.00 8.94 4.60
CA LEU A 16 -31.04 10.08 3.65
C LEU A 16 -31.66 9.68 2.31
N GLY A 17 -31.29 8.52 1.77
CA GLY A 17 -31.88 7.98 0.53
C GLY A 17 -33.38 7.75 0.66
N TRP A 18 -33.83 7.23 1.80
CA TRP A 18 -35.25 7.05 2.09
C TRP A 18 -36.00 8.39 2.25
N LEU A 19 -35.41 9.33 3.00
CA LEU A 19 -36.00 10.64 3.23
C LEU A 19 -36.18 11.41 1.90
N SER A 20 -35.23 11.26 0.97
CA SER A 20 -35.28 11.92 -0.34
C SER A 20 -36.40 11.40 -1.24
N ALA A 21 -36.83 10.15 -1.09
CA ALA A 21 -37.85 9.51 -1.93
C ALA A 21 -39.08 9.10 -1.12
N ARG A 22 -39.40 9.86 -0.07
CA ARG A 22 -40.46 9.52 0.88
C ARG A 22 -41.86 9.56 0.24
N GLN A 23 -42.07 10.37 -0.78
CA GLN A 23 -43.36 10.56 -1.45
C GLN A 23 -43.47 9.81 -2.78
N ASP A 24 -42.41 9.10 -3.17
CA ASP A 24 -42.30 8.45 -4.47
C ASP A 24 -42.77 6.99 -4.44
N PRO A 25 -43.07 6.39 -5.61
CA PRO A 25 -43.38 4.97 -5.71
C PRO A 25 -42.27 4.10 -5.12
N ILE A 26 -42.67 2.95 -4.57
CA ILE A 26 -41.81 2.00 -3.83
C ILE A 26 -40.52 1.67 -4.59
N GLY A 27 -40.58 1.56 -5.93
CA GLY A 27 -39.40 1.30 -6.76
C GLY A 27 -38.34 2.40 -6.69
N LEU A 28 -38.74 3.67 -6.71
CA LEU A 28 -37.82 4.80 -6.59
C LEU A 28 -37.27 4.90 -5.17
N GLN A 29 -38.11 4.61 -4.18
CA GLN A 29 -37.73 4.60 -2.77
C GLN A 29 -36.64 3.56 -2.47
N VAL A 30 -36.80 2.33 -2.97
CA VAL A 30 -35.79 1.28 -2.86
C VAL A 30 -34.52 1.65 -3.63
N GLY A 31 -34.66 2.23 -4.83
CA GLY A 31 -33.54 2.71 -5.62
C GLY A 31 -32.69 3.75 -4.87
N MET A 32 -33.33 4.75 -4.26
CA MET A 32 -32.63 5.81 -3.52
C MET A 32 -32.01 5.30 -2.21
N MET A 33 -32.65 4.35 -1.52
CA MET A 33 -32.01 3.65 -0.39
C MET A 33 -30.73 2.93 -0.82
N LEU A 34 -30.75 2.28 -1.99
CA LEU A 34 -29.61 1.51 -2.50
C LEU A 34 -28.46 2.43 -2.91
N VAL A 35 -28.76 3.56 -3.55
CA VAL A 35 -27.77 4.61 -3.85
C VAL A 35 -27.18 5.17 -2.55
N GLY A 36 -28.03 5.52 -1.57
CA GLY A 36 -27.59 6.00 -0.26
C GLY A 36 -26.70 4.99 0.48
N ALA A 37 -27.03 3.69 0.40
CA ALA A 37 -26.23 2.61 0.95
C ALA A 37 -24.85 2.48 0.29
N LEU A 38 -24.77 2.64 -1.04
CA LEU A 38 -23.50 2.59 -1.78
C LEU A 38 -22.58 3.74 -1.39
N PHE A 39 -23.09 4.97 -1.36
CA PHE A 39 -22.30 6.15 -0.95
C PHE A 39 -21.92 6.11 0.53
N GLY A 40 -22.87 5.80 1.42
CA GLY A 40 -22.61 5.65 2.85
C GLY A 40 -21.63 4.52 3.17
N GLY A 41 -21.74 3.40 2.44
CA GLY A 41 -20.83 2.26 2.55
C GLY A 41 -19.42 2.54 2.03
N ALA A 42 -19.28 3.26 0.91
CA ALA A 42 -17.96 3.64 0.38
C ALA A 42 -17.21 4.58 1.34
N ILE A 43 -17.89 5.60 1.86
CA ILE A 43 -17.32 6.57 2.81
C ILE A 43 -17.03 5.89 4.16
N GLY A 44 -18.01 5.16 4.70
CA GLY A 44 -17.85 4.43 5.97
C GLY A 44 -16.80 3.33 5.89
N GLY A 45 -16.66 2.67 4.73
CA GLY A 45 -15.70 1.61 4.48
C GLY A 45 -14.27 2.13 4.38
N GLY A 46 -14.07 3.24 3.66
CA GLY A 46 -12.78 3.92 3.57
C GLY A 46 -12.28 4.42 4.91
N LEU A 47 -13.14 5.10 5.69
CA LEU A 47 -12.79 5.60 7.02
C LEU A 47 -12.54 4.47 8.04
N SER A 48 -13.27 3.36 7.91
CA SER A 48 -13.08 2.16 8.75
C SER A 48 -11.72 1.48 8.51
N GLN A 49 -11.14 1.63 7.32
CA GLN A 49 -9.82 1.09 6.97
C GLN A 49 -8.63 1.90 7.49
N ILE A 50 -8.77 3.20 7.79
CA ILE A 50 -7.65 4.07 8.21
C ILE A 50 -6.98 3.59 9.52
N GLY A 51 -7.67 2.81 10.36
CA GLY A 51 -7.06 2.15 11.52
C GLY A 51 -6.62 0.70 11.29
N ALA A 52 -7.08 0.07 10.21
CA ALA A 52 -6.76 -1.31 9.89
C ALA A 52 -5.34 -1.41 9.33
N ARG A 53 -4.36 -1.59 10.23
CA ARG A 53 -3.21 -2.47 9.92
C ARG A 53 -3.82 -3.75 9.39
N ASN A 54 -3.90 -3.86 8.07
CA ASN A 54 -4.50 -4.99 7.39
C ASN A 54 -3.41 -6.05 7.26
N PRO A 55 -3.36 -7.09 8.12
CA PRO A 55 -2.38 -8.17 7.96
C PRO A 55 -2.59 -8.94 6.65
N ARG A 56 -3.72 -8.76 5.94
CA ARG A 56 -3.97 -9.35 4.62
C ARG A 56 -3.40 -8.53 3.45
N LEU A 57 -2.96 -7.29 3.71
CA LEU A 57 -2.11 -6.51 2.79
C LEU A 57 -0.61 -6.77 3.05
N ARG A 58 -0.28 -7.64 4.01
CA ARG A 58 0.98 -8.36 4.00
C ARG A 58 0.88 -9.29 2.79
N ARG A 59 1.39 -8.81 1.64
CA ARG A 59 1.67 -9.61 0.45
C ARG A 59 2.14 -10.98 0.92
N LEU A 60 1.69 -12.05 0.26
CA LEU A 60 2.20 -13.40 0.51
C LEU A 60 3.71 -13.31 0.81
N PRO A 61 4.20 -13.84 1.94
CA PRO A 61 5.62 -13.89 2.17
C PRO A 61 6.21 -14.68 1.01
N THR A 62 6.94 -14.00 0.12
CA THR A 62 7.73 -14.66 -0.92
C THR A 62 8.67 -15.64 -0.22
N GLU A 63 9.07 -16.74 -0.87
CA GLU A 63 9.81 -17.85 -0.24
C GLU A 63 11.07 -17.40 0.54
N GLU A 64 11.64 -16.24 0.18
CA GLU A 64 12.75 -15.56 0.88
C GLU A 64 12.40 -14.95 2.26
N GLU A 65 11.13 -14.67 2.56
CA GLU A 65 10.65 -14.26 3.90
C GLU A 65 10.41 -15.47 4.83
N LEU A 66 10.35 -16.70 4.29
CA LEU A 66 10.09 -17.92 5.09
C LEU A 66 11.36 -18.47 5.76
N ASN A 67 12.53 -18.24 5.15
CA ASN A 67 13.85 -18.50 5.74
C ASN A 67 14.74 -17.25 5.65
N PRO A 68 14.47 -16.21 6.46
CA PRO A 68 15.37 -15.07 6.51
C PRO A 68 16.69 -15.54 7.15
N ILE A 69 17.76 -15.66 6.35
CA ILE A 69 19.11 -15.75 6.90
C ILE A 69 19.36 -14.41 7.62
N PRO A 70 19.42 -14.37 8.96
CA PRO A 70 19.38 -13.12 9.69
C PRO A 70 20.60 -12.24 9.34
N GLY A 71 20.34 -10.99 8.97
CA GLY A 71 21.36 -9.93 8.95
C GLY A 71 22.17 -9.75 7.66
N MET A 72 21.88 -10.47 6.57
CA MET A 72 22.72 -10.37 5.35
C MET A 72 22.24 -9.35 4.31
N GLY A 73 21.01 -8.82 4.43
CA GLY A 73 20.47 -7.83 3.49
C GLY A 73 20.29 -8.34 2.06
N LEU A 74 20.31 -9.67 1.89
CA LEU A 74 20.18 -10.36 0.60
C LEU A 74 18.73 -10.70 0.25
N SER A 75 17.75 -10.37 1.11
CA SER A 75 16.35 -10.54 0.75
C SER A 75 16.00 -9.61 -0.40
N GLY A 76 15.26 -10.09 -1.39
CA GLY A 76 14.78 -9.28 -2.51
C GLY A 76 14.00 -8.03 -2.06
N ARG A 77 13.40 -8.06 -0.87
CA ARG A 77 12.77 -6.89 -0.25
C ARG A 77 13.78 -5.84 0.21
N ASP A 78 14.89 -6.27 0.80
CA ASP A 78 15.98 -5.38 1.21
C ASP A 78 16.73 -4.83 -0.01
N MET A 79 16.86 -5.62 -1.09
CA MET A 79 17.40 -5.14 -2.36
C MET A 79 16.48 -4.08 -3.00
N ALA A 80 15.16 -4.28 -2.96
CA ALA A 80 14.20 -3.32 -3.49
C ALA A 80 14.18 -2.02 -2.68
N ALA A 81 14.24 -2.10 -1.36
CA ALA A 81 14.30 -0.93 -0.48
C ALA A 81 15.60 -0.12 -0.67
N ASN A 82 16.73 -0.81 -0.88
CA ASN A 82 18.03 -0.17 -1.05
C ASN A 82 18.42 0.09 -2.52
N TYR A 83 17.51 -0.16 -3.47
CA TYR A 83 17.78 -0.07 -4.91
C TYR A 83 18.39 1.29 -5.31
N CYS A 84 17.91 2.39 -4.74
CA CYS A 84 18.45 3.71 -5.04
C CYS A 84 19.94 3.85 -4.71
N ARG A 85 20.38 3.24 -3.59
CA ARG A 85 21.75 3.27 -3.07
C ARG A 85 22.65 2.28 -3.82
N ASP A 86 22.18 1.03 -3.92
CA ASP A 86 23.00 -0.09 -4.36
C ASP A 86 22.82 -0.42 -5.84
N LYS A 87 21.81 0.16 -6.50
CA LYS A 87 21.49 -0.06 -7.92
C LYS A 87 21.29 -1.53 -8.28
N GLY A 88 20.80 -2.31 -7.32
CA GLY A 88 20.60 -3.76 -7.47
C GLY A 88 21.86 -4.60 -7.22
N HIS A 89 22.97 -3.99 -6.80
CA HIS A 89 24.12 -4.75 -6.33
C HIS A 89 23.92 -5.22 -4.89
N LEU A 90 24.53 -6.35 -4.55
CA LEU A 90 24.60 -6.80 -3.16
C LEU A 90 25.39 -5.77 -2.31
N PRO A 91 25.21 -5.77 -0.98
CA PRO A 91 26.03 -4.95 -0.10
C PRO A 91 27.52 -5.20 -0.38
N PHE A 92 28.30 -4.13 -0.53
CA PHE A 92 29.76 -4.16 -0.71
C PHE A 92 30.31 -4.80 -2.01
N VAL A 93 29.46 -5.24 -2.96
CA VAL A 93 29.92 -5.78 -4.26
C VAL A 93 29.79 -4.79 -5.42
N LYS A 94 29.46 -3.53 -5.12
CA LYS A 94 29.29 -2.49 -6.15
C LYS A 94 30.61 -2.29 -6.89
N PRO A 95 30.65 -2.51 -8.22
CA PRO A 95 31.87 -2.28 -8.96
C PRO A 95 32.25 -0.80 -8.88
N PRO A 96 33.55 -0.47 -8.80
CA PRO A 96 34.00 0.92 -8.87
C PRO A 96 33.50 1.52 -10.18
N ARG A 97 32.81 2.66 -10.09
CA ARG A 97 32.32 3.37 -11.28
C ARG A 97 33.51 3.87 -12.08
N ALA A 98 33.44 3.75 -13.41
CA ALA A 98 34.50 4.19 -14.32
C ALA A 98 34.92 5.65 -14.09
N GLU A 99 34.00 6.51 -13.65
CA GLU A 99 34.26 7.91 -13.31
C GLU A 99 35.23 8.10 -12.12
N HIS A 100 35.33 7.12 -11.22
CA HIS A 100 36.14 7.19 -10.00
C HIS A 100 37.23 6.10 -9.92
N GLY A 101 37.46 5.33 -11.00
CA GLY A 101 38.03 3.98 -10.87
C GLY A 101 39.07 3.51 -11.89
N THR A 102 39.58 4.35 -12.81
CA THR A 102 40.78 4.02 -13.62
C THR A 102 42.01 4.86 -13.28
N ARG A 103 41.95 5.67 -12.21
CA ARG A 103 43.07 6.52 -11.74
C ARG A 103 43.72 6.08 -10.43
N MET A 104 43.36 4.91 -9.87
CA MET A 104 43.97 4.45 -8.61
C MET A 104 45.46 4.07 -8.76
N LEU A 105 45.96 3.91 -10.00
CA LEU A 105 47.34 3.49 -10.29
C LEU A 105 48.02 4.36 -11.38
N ASP A 106 47.64 5.62 -11.55
CA ASP A 106 48.27 6.54 -12.54
C ASP A 106 49.52 7.25 -11.93
N ALA A 107 50.35 6.50 -11.19
CA ALA A 107 51.60 7.01 -10.61
C ALA A 107 52.77 7.00 -11.62
N ASP A 108 52.57 6.46 -12.82
CA ASP A 108 53.63 6.14 -13.80
C ASP A 108 53.48 6.86 -15.15
N LYS A 109 52.99 8.10 -15.16
CA LYS A 109 52.89 8.93 -16.38
C LYS A 109 53.80 10.16 -16.39
N ARG A 110 54.91 10.11 -15.66
CA ARG A 110 55.95 11.14 -15.71
C ARG A 110 57.35 10.51 -15.74
N VAL A 111 57.72 9.94 -16.89
CA VAL A 111 59.10 9.88 -17.38
C VAL A 111 59.08 10.18 -18.87
#